data_AF-A0A1R1X3S6-F1
#
_entry.id   AF-A0A1R1X3S6-F1
#
_cell.length_a   1.000
_cell.length_b   1.000
_cell.length_c   1.000
_cell.angle_alpha   90.00
_cell.angle_beta   90.00
_cell.angle_gamma   90.00
#
_symmetry.space_group_name_H-M   'P 1'
#
loop_
_entity.id
_entity.type
_entity.pdbx_description
1 polymer ?
#
loop_
_entity_poly.entity_id
_entity_poly.type
_entity_poly.pdbx_seq_one_letter_code
_entity_poly.pdbx_strand_id
1 'polypeptide(L)'
;MTSENQIVKQTPQNELSSQPSIQQSYSKDPKSWTVDEVCAWVSSFPYLADLVPIFKSHSLDGHVLINYISNAVLREELGILAFGKRVRFLEALEALKWSIEMSSRCKSHPFLPTTPSSSHITN
;
A
#
# COMPACT_ATOMS: atom_id res chain seq x y z
N MET A 1 1.77 62.84 -20.48
CA MET A 1 0.53 62.71 -19.69
C MET A 1 0.31 61.22 -19.50
N THR A 2 1.08 60.62 -18.58
CA THR A 2 0.63 60.08 -17.27
C THR A 2 0.19 58.62 -17.48
N SER A 3 1.05 57.62 -17.19
CA SER A 3 1.23 56.96 -15.87
C SER A 3 -0.09 56.31 -15.42
N GLU A 4 -0.19 55.04 -14.96
CA GLU A 4 0.66 54.34 -13.99
C GLU A 4 0.23 52.87 -13.84
N ASN A 5 1.13 52.06 -13.29
CA ASN A 5 0.90 50.70 -12.79
C ASN A 5 0.19 50.69 -11.41
N GLN A 6 -0.34 49.51 -11.05
CA GLN A 6 -0.31 48.85 -9.72
C GLN A 6 -1.48 49.00 -8.70
N ILE A 7 -1.55 47.97 -7.84
CA ILE A 7 -2.25 47.79 -6.53
C ILE A 7 -3.46 46.83 -6.61
N VAL A 8 -3.30 45.52 -6.38
CA VAL A 8 -3.02 44.78 -5.12
C VAL A 8 -4.15 44.89 -4.09
N LYS A 9 -4.86 43.78 -3.87
CA LYS A 9 -5.57 43.42 -2.63
C LYS A 9 -5.44 41.90 -2.47
N GLN A 10 -4.33 41.40 -1.90
CA GLN A 10 -4.17 41.03 -0.49
C GLN A 10 -5.26 40.11 0.07
N THR A 11 -4.84 38.86 0.26
CA THR A 11 -5.38 37.74 1.06
C THR A 11 -5.65 38.14 2.53
N PRO A 12 -6.47 37.37 3.26
CA PRO A 12 -5.86 36.58 4.34
C PRO A 12 -6.39 35.14 4.46
N GLN A 13 -5.42 34.22 4.46
CA GLN A 13 -5.35 32.98 5.23
C GLN A 13 -6.52 31.98 5.18
N ASN A 14 -6.37 30.95 4.34
CA ASN A 14 -6.47 29.56 4.81
C ASN A 14 -5.75 28.61 3.85
N GLU A 15 -4.43 28.70 3.81
CA GLU A 15 -3.57 27.62 3.32
C GLU A 15 -3.55 26.50 4.36
N LEU A 16 -4.64 25.75 4.48
CA LEU A 16 -4.59 24.43 5.09
C LEU A 16 -4.37 23.42 3.98
N SER A 17 -3.09 23.19 3.72
CA SER A 17 -2.51 21.90 3.36
C SER A 17 -3.55 20.77 3.29
N SER A 18 -4.11 20.56 2.10
CA SER A 18 -4.63 19.25 1.71
C SER A 18 -3.57 18.58 0.86
N GLN A 19 -2.34 18.54 1.39
CA GLN A 19 -1.46 17.44 1.09
C GLN A 19 -2.25 16.20 1.52
N PRO A 20 -2.63 15.27 0.61
CA PRO A 20 -3.17 14.02 1.08
C PRO A 20 -1.97 13.33 1.74
N SER A 21 -1.86 13.49 3.05
CA SER A 21 -1.25 12.49 3.89
C SER A 21 -2.08 11.24 3.65
N ILE A 22 -1.67 10.45 2.66
CA ILE A 22 -2.16 9.11 2.35
C ILE A 22 -1.78 8.25 3.57
N GLN A 23 -2.41 8.50 4.72
CA GLN A 23 -2.61 7.53 5.79
C GLN A 23 -3.75 6.64 5.30
N GLN A 24 -3.60 6.05 4.12
CA GLN A 24 -4.63 5.21 3.54
C GLN A 24 -4.57 3.92 4.34
N SER A 25 -5.55 3.76 5.23
CA SER A 25 -5.75 2.53 5.98
C SER A 25 -6.26 1.49 5.00
N TYR A 26 -5.36 0.91 4.22
CA TYR A 26 -5.67 -0.30 3.47
C TYR A 26 -6.16 -1.36 4.45
N SER A 27 -7.10 -2.18 4.01
CA SER A 27 -7.48 -3.37 4.79
C SER A 27 -6.23 -4.17 5.16
N LYS A 28 -6.20 -4.74 6.38
CA LYS A 28 -5.01 -5.46 6.88
C LYS A 28 -4.61 -6.66 6.03
N ASP A 29 -5.57 -7.23 5.29
CA ASP A 29 -5.33 -8.36 4.39
C ASP A 29 -5.33 -7.89 2.92
N PRO A 30 -4.16 -7.89 2.25
CA PRO A 30 -4.05 -7.52 0.85
C PRO A 30 -4.88 -8.34 -0.13
N LYS A 31 -5.28 -9.58 0.25
CA LYS A 31 -6.20 -10.37 -0.59
C LYS A 31 -7.61 -9.80 -0.65
N SER A 32 -7.99 -8.97 0.33
CA SER A 32 -9.31 -8.33 0.41
C SER A 32 -9.36 -6.93 -0.20
N TRP A 33 -8.23 -6.43 -0.74
CA TRP A 33 -8.17 -5.10 -1.30
C TRP A 33 -9.10 -4.93 -2.49
N THR A 34 -9.78 -3.80 -2.52
CA THR A 34 -10.48 -3.29 -3.71
C THR A 34 -9.48 -2.80 -4.75
N VAL A 35 -9.97 -2.59 -5.98
CA VAL A 35 -9.16 -1.99 -7.06
C VAL A 35 -8.58 -0.64 -6.65
N ASP A 36 -9.31 0.17 -5.88
CA ASP A 36 -8.84 1.47 -5.39
C ASP A 36 -7.70 1.33 -4.37
N GLU A 37 -7.84 0.41 -3.41
CA GLU A 37 -6.78 0.10 -2.44
C GLU A 37 -5.51 -0.43 -3.13
N VAL A 38 -5.66 -1.30 -4.16
CA VAL A 38 -4.53 -1.75 -4.97
C VAL A 38 -3.87 -0.57 -5.71
N CYS A 39 -4.66 0.29 -6.34
CA CYS A 39 -4.16 1.46 -7.04
C CYS A 39 -3.37 2.39 -6.12
N ALA A 40 -3.88 2.60 -4.91
CA ALA A 40 -3.21 3.42 -3.91
C ALA A 40 -1.93 2.75 -3.37
N TRP A 41 -1.93 1.42 -3.15
CA TRP A 41 -0.70 0.69 -2.82
C TRP A 41 0.36 0.84 -3.92
N VAL A 42 -0.01 0.68 -5.19
CA VAL A 42 0.91 0.89 -6.33
C VAL A 42 1.39 2.35 -6.37
N SER A 43 0.51 3.31 -6.11
CA SER A 43 0.83 4.75 -6.07
C SER A 43 1.82 5.11 -4.95
N SER A 44 1.91 4.30 -3.90
CA SER A 44 2.89 4.51 -2.82
C SER A 44 4.34 4.32 -3.30
N PHE A 45 4.54 3.64 -4.43
CA PHE A 45 5.85 3.49 -5.07
C PHE A 45 5.97 4.47 -6.24
N PRO A 46 6.78 5.54 -6.13
CA PRO A 46 6.87 6.57 -7.18
C PRO A 46 7.33 6.01 -8.53
N TYR A 47 8.10 4.92 -8.54
CA TYR A 47 8.57 4.25 -9.76
C TYR A 47 7.52 3.31 -10.40
N LEU A 48 6.40 3.04 -9.74
CA LEU A 48 5.28 2.24 -10.25
C LEU A 48 4.01 3.07 -10.48
N ALA A 49 3.99 4.35 -10.12
CA ALA A 49 2.81 5.21 -10.21
C ALA A 49 2.19 5.24 -11.63
N ASP A 50 2.99 5.15 -12.69
CA ASP A 50 2.49 5.09 -14.08
C ASP A 50 1.68 3.82 -14.39
N LEU A 51 1.75 2.79 -13.55
CA LEU A 51 1.02 1.54 -13.72
C LEU A 51 -0.42 1.64 -13.18
N VAL A 52 -0.72 2.64 -12.35
CA VAL A 52 -2.04 2.81 -11.71
C VAL A 52 -3.20 2.83 -12.72
N PRO A 53 -3.13 3.55 -13.85
CA PRO A 53 -4.20 3.54 -14.85
C PRO A 53 -4.43 2.15 -15.46
N ILE A 54 -3.36 1.36 -15.64
CA ILE A 54 -3.44 -0.01 -16.17
C ILE A 54 -4.18 -0.89 -15.17
N PHE A 55 -3.80 -0.82 -13.89
CA PHE A 55 -4.40 -1.63 -12.83
C PHE A 55 -5.89 -1.30 -12.64
N LYS A 56 -6.24 -0.01 -12.73
CA LYS A 56 -7.63 0.44 -12.70
C LYS A 56 -8.42 -0.05 -13.91
N SER A 57 -7.85 0.05 -15.12
CA SER A 57 -8.54 -0.35 -16.36
C SER A 57 -8.78 -1.86 -16.44
N HIS A 58 -7.85 -2.66 -15.93
CA HIS A 58 -7.97 -4.12 -15.87
C HIS A 58 -8.69 -4.62 -14.61
N SER A 59 -9.25 -3.72 -13.78
CA SER A 59 -9.97 -4.05 -12.55
C SER A 59 -9.18 -4.99 -11.61
N LEU A 60 -7.88 -4.71 -11.42
CA LEU A 60 -7.02 -5.53 -10.59
C LEU A 60 -7.31 -5.29 -9.11
N ASP A 61 -8.04 -6.22 -8.50
CA ASP A 61 -8.28 -6.27 -7.06
C ASP A 61 -7.18 -7.06 -6.31
N GLY A 62 -7.27 -7.08 -4.99
CA GLY A 62 -6.32 -7.76 -4.11
C GLY A 62 -6.24 -9.26 -4.35
N HIS A 63 -7.36 -9.91 -4.72
CA HIS A 63 -7.38 -11.34 -4.99
C HIS A 63 -6.59 -11.66 -6.26
N VAL A 64 -6.81 -10.90 -7.33
CA VAL A 64 -6.07 -11.03 -8.59
C VAL A 64 -4.60 -10.69 -8.38
N LEU A 65 -4.32 -9.58 -7.69
CA LEU A 65 -2.97 -9.09 -7.37
C LEU A 65 -2.10 -10.16 -6.73
N ILE A 66 -2.61 -10.83 -5.70
CA ILE A 66 -1.84 -11.77 -4.88
C ILE A 66 -1.70 -13.15 -5.53
N ASN A 67 -2.74 -13.63 -6.22
CA ASN A 67 -2.80 -15.03 -6.66
C ASN A 67 -2.45 -15.22 -8.15
N TYR A 68 -2.69 -14.22 -9.00
CA TYR A 68 -2.63 -14.39 -10.46
C TYR A 68 -1.56 -13.54 -11.14
N ILE A 69 -1.01 -12.54 -10.47
CA ILE A 69 0.04 -11.71 -11.07
C ILE A 69 1.36 -12.48 -11.17
N SER A 70 1.87 -12.55 -12.39
CA SER A 70 3.16 -13.16 -12.75
C SER A 70 3.88 -12.32 -13.80
N ASN A 71 5.14 -12.62 -14.07
CA ASN A 71 5.91 -11.92 -15.11
C ASN A 71 5.24 -12.00 -16.50
N ALA A 72 4.65 -13.17 -16.83
CA ALA A 72 3.93 -13.38 -18.09
C ALA A 72 2.68 -12.50 -18.16
N VAL A 73 1.83 -12.51 -17.12
CA VAL A 73 0.62 -11.68 -17.05
C VAL A 73 0.94 -10.19 -17.16
N LEU A 74 1.99 -9.72 -16.46
CA LEU A 74 2.42 -8.32 -16.56
C LEU A 74 2.83 -7.94 -17.99
N ARG A 75 3.43 -8.86 -18.74
CA ARG A 75 3.91 -8.61 -20.10
C ARG A 75 2.80 -8.75 -21.14
N GLU A 76 2.06 -9.84 -21.09
CA GLU A 76 1.15 -10.31 -22.14
C GLU A 76 -0.25 -9.73 -21.96
N GLU A 77 -0.78 -9.75 -20.74
CA GLU A 77 -2.15 -9.29 -20.46
C GLU A 77 -2.21 -7.80 -20.14
N LEU A 78 -1.23 -7.29 -19.37
CA LEU A 78 -1.19 -5.90 -18.90
C LEU A 78 -0.31 -4.98 -19.76
N GLY A 79 0.39 -5.53 -20.76
CA GLY A 79 1.19 -4.75 -21.70
C GLY A 79 2.39 -4.02 -21.10
N ILE A 80 2.85 -4.40 -19.90
CA ILE A 80 4.00 -3.76 -19.23
C ILE A 80 5.28 -4.32 -19.84
N LEU A 81 5.72 -3.74 -20.95
CA LEU A 81 6.85 -4.25 -21.74
C LEU A 81 8.21 -4.05 -21.07
N ALA A 82 8.37 -2.95 -20.31
CA ALA A 82 9.63 -2.61 -19.65
C ALA A 82 9.99 -3.65 -18.58
N PHE A 83 11.03 -4.44 -18.86
CA PHE A 83 11.49 -5.52 -17.97
C PHE A 83 11.81 -5.01 -16.56
N GLY A 84 12.55 -3.90 -16.45
CA GLY A 84 12.89 -3.30 -15.15
C GLY A 84 11.65 -2.93 -14.32
N LYS A 85 10.59 -2.41 -14.95
CA LYS A 85 9.32 -2.13 -14.24
C LYS A 85 8.66 -3.42 -13.75
N ARG A 86 8.63 -4.48 -14.57
CA ARG A 86 8.09 -5.78 -14.15
C ARG A 86 8.85 -6.35 -12.95
N VAL A 87 10.18 -6.28 -12.96
CA VAL A 87 11.01 -6.77 -11.84
C VAL A 87 10.71 -5.97 -10.57
N ARG A 88 10.75 -4.63 -10.63
CA ARG A 88 10.47 -3.76 -9.48
C ARG A 88 9.07 -3.98 -8.91
N PHE A 89 8.09 -4.20 -9.76
CA PHE A 89 6.74 -4.52 -9.33
C PHE A 89 6.67 -5.87 -8.62
N LEU A 90 7.30 -6.91 -9.19
CA LEU A 90 7.33 -8.26 -8.59
C LEU A 90 8.06 -8.26 -7.24
N GLU A 91 9.15 -7.53 -7.10
CA GLU A 91 9.85 -7.34 -5.82
C GLU A 91 8.92 -6.72 -4.76
N ALA A 92 8.18 -5.67 -5.12
CA ALA A 92 7.21 -5.04 -4.23
C ALA A 92 6.06 -6.00 -3.85
N LEU A 93 5.57 -6.80 -4.80
CA LEU A 93 4.54 -7.81 -4.57
C LEU A 93 5.04 -8.95 -3.66
N GLU A 94 6.28 -9.39 -3.82
CA GLU A 94 6.90 -10.38 -2.94
C GLU A 94 7.01 -9.87 -1.50
N ALA A 95 7.46 -8.62 -1.31
CA ALA A 95 7.49 -7.99 -0.01
C ALA A 95 6.09 -7.88 0.63
N LEU A 96 5.08 -7.54 -0.18
CA LEU A 96 3.68 -7.52 0.26
C LEU A 96 3.24 -8.90 0.75
N LYS A 97 3.50 -9.97 -0.01
CA LYS A 97 3.15 -11.34 0.35
C LYS A 97 3.83 -11.78 1.66
N TRP A 98 5.10 -11.40 1.86
CA TRP A 98 5.81 -11.70 3.10
C TRP A 98 5.18 -11.01 4.32
N SER A 99 4.65 -9.80 4.15
CA SER A 99 3.90 -9.10 5.20
C SER A 99 2.64 -9.88 5.64
N ILE A 100 1.94 -10.52 4.70
CA ILE A 100 0.76 -11.36 4.98
C ILE A 100 1.16 -12.57 5.84
N GLU A 101 2.22 -13.26 5.44
CA GLU A 101 2.73 -14.44 6.15
C GLU A 101 3.19 -14.08 7.57
N MET A 102 3.90 -12.96 7.74
CA MET A 102 4.37 -12.50 9.04
C MET A 102 3.20 -12.08 9.96
N SER A 103 2.21 -11.38 9.41
CA SER A 103 0.99 -11.01 10.14
C SER A 103 0.19 -12.24 10.62
N SER A 104 0.24 -13.33 9.86
CA SER A 104 -0.43 -14.60 10.19
C SER A 104 0.25 -15.34 11.34
N ARG A 105 1.59 -15.28 11.43
CA ARG A 105 2.37 -15.96 12.49
C ARG A 105 2.25 -15.29 13.87
N CYS A 106 1.89 -14.01 13.93
CA CYS A 106 1.68 -13.30 15.20
C CYS A 106 0.28 -13.48 15.81
N LYS A 107 -0.66 -14.18 15.14
CA LYS A 107 -2.01 -14.43 15.67
C LYS A 107 -2.09 -15.64 16.61
N SER A 108 -0.99 -16.34 16.85
CA SER A 108 -0.91 -17.51 17.72
C SER A 108 0.08 -17.31 18.87
N HIS A 109 -0.30 -16.57 19.92
CA HIS A 109 0.23 -16.75 21.28
C HIS A 109 -0.70 -16.10 22.33
N PRO A 110 -1.57 -16.88 23.01
CA PRO A 110 -1.98 -16.56 24.37
C PRO A 110 -0.76 -16.81 25.27
N PHE A 111 -0.12 -15.74 25.71
CA PHE A 111 0.92 -15.78 26.73
C PHE A 111 0.25 -16.23 28.04
N LEU A 112 0.36 -17.50 28.42
CA LEU A 112 0.09 -17.94 29.79
C LEU A 112 1.43 -17.99 30.54
N PRO A 113 1.63 -17.20 31.60
CA PRO A 113 2.73 -17.44 32.52
C PRO A 113 2.39 -18.69 33.32
N THR A 114 3.01 -19.82 33.01
CA THR A 114 3.01 -20.97 33.92
C THR A 114 3.83 -20.58 35.14
N THR A 115 3.16 -20.10 36.18
CA THR A 115 3.75 -19.99 37.51
C THR A 115 4.21 -21.38 37.95
N PRO A 116 5.47 -21.57 38.37
CA PRO A 116 5.82 -22.77 39.11
C PRO A 116 5.05 -22.73 40.44
N SER A 117 4.05 -23.60 40.56
CA SER A 117 3.26 -23.79 41.77
C SER A 117 4.20 -24.18 42.91
N SER A 118 4.33 -23.28 43.89
CA SER A 118 5.01 -23.53 45.15
C SER A 118 4.29 -24.67 45.88
N SER A 119 4.90 -25.85 45.91
CA SER A 119 4.49 -26.93 46.82
C SER A 119 5.23 -26.77 48.14
N HIS A 120 4.64 -25.95 49.00
CA HIS A 120 4.78 -26.06 50.45
C HIS A 120 4.05 -27.35 50.86
N ILE A 121 4.76 -28.36 51.37
CA ILE A 121 4.13 -29.39 52.19
C ILE A 121 5.07 -29.72 53.36
N THR A 122 4.50 -29.49 54.53
CA THR A 122 4.99 -29.75 55.88
C THR A 122 4.70 -31.21 56.23
N ASN A 123 5.71 -31.92 56.75
CA ASN A 123 5.72 -32.69 58.01
C ASN A 123 6.95 -33.60 58.05
#